data_AF-A0A923QQM1-F1
#
_entry.id   AF-A0A923QQM1-F1
#
_cell.length_a   1.000
_cell.length_b   1.000
_cell.length_c   1.000
_cell.angle_alpha   90.00
_cell.angle_beta   90.00
_cell.angle_gamma   90.00
#
_symmetry.space_group_name_H-M   'P 1'
#
loop_
_entity.id
_entity.type
_entity.pdbx_description
1 polymer ?
#
loop_
_entity_poly.entity_id
_entity_poly.type
_entity_poly.pdbx_seq_one_letter_code
_entity_poly.pdbx_strand_id
1 'polypeptide(L)'
;MHRLSNSSRNQWFGLTFGALLALSLFHPFSAQAAWNFDRLNGTSLVFKDEKSGKSETLKTDVGTPNFVAVLSDPESGTAYALFEGKACPKCDVANTSLFLQRIDGKGKATSFVYPGRITDPKKNALVYEGRLFYGHCLPSVKAGIVAHQREVVDRRGSQKSVLIAEPGPQYVYEVLLENRIPNLKTTLDLVKQKSCVEIAGRSRSVLKKPLDLTPRKGLDDDEEDEEANEKAAASAPANTD
;
A
#
# COMPACT_ATOMS: atom_id res chain seq x y z
N MET A 1 62.18 -12.46 25.41
CA MET A 1 62.34 -13.72 26.19
C MET A 1 60.97 -13.99 26.81
N HIS A 2 60.20 -15.05 26.58
CA HIS A 2 60.46 -16.42 26.14
C HIS A 2 59.40 -16.90 25.12
N ARG A 3 59.82 -17.77 24.20
CA ARG A 3 58.99 -18.69 23.38
C ARG A 3 58.30 -19.72 24.26
N LEU A 4 57.20 -20.29 23.77
CA LEU A 4 56.88 -21.73 23.62
C LEU A 4 55.47 -21.78 22.97
N SER A 5 55.31 -22.04 21.66
CA SER A 5 55.31 -23.35 21.00
C SER A 5 54.42 -24.38 21.72
N ASN A 6 53.23 -24.64 21.18
CA ASN A 6 52.69 -25.99 21.26
C ASN A 6 51.91 -26.36 20.00
N SER A 7 52.33 -27.49 19.44
CA SER A 7 51.88 -28.13 18.23
C SER A 7 51.27 -29.45 18.67
N SER A 8 50.02 -29.71 18.30
CA SER A 8 49.47 -31.07 18.32
C SER A 8 48.55 -31.27 17.12
N ARG A 9 49.12 -31.97 16.14
CA ARG A 9 48.41 -32.71 15.11
C ARG A 9 47.49 -33.73 15.78
N ASN A 10 46.26 -33.83 15.33
CA ASN A 10 45.51 -35.09 15.35
C ASN A 10 44.87 -35.31 13.99
N GLN A 11 45.48 -36.21 13.22
CA GLN A 11 44.88 -36.89 12.09
C GLN A 11 43.96 -37.97 12.66
N TRP A 12 42.69 -37.99 12.28
CA TRP A 12 41.83 -39.15 12.47
C TRP A 12 41.10 -39.49 11.17
N PHE A 13 40.93 -40.80 11.03
CA PHE A 13 40.63 -41.57 9.83
C PHE A 13 39.28 -41.26 9.21
N GLY A 14 39.19 -41.57 7.92
CA GLY A 14 37.96 -41.44 7.13
C GLY A 14 36.89 -42.45 7.51
N LEU A 15 35.68 -42.15 7.05
CA LEU A 15 34.65 -43.12 6.72
C LEU A 15 33.72 -42.48 5.69
N THR A 16 33.88 -42.94 4.46
CA THR A 16 32.92 -42.82 3.37
C THR A 16 31.60 -43.47 3.77
N PHE A 17 30.51 -42.69 3.83
CA PHE A 17 29.16 -43.23 3.89
C PHE A 17 28.24 -42.42 2.96
N GLY A 18 27.78 -43.11 1.92
CA GLY A 18 26.44 -42.98 1.33
C GLY A 18 25.95 -41.59 0.96
N ALA A 19 26.20 -41.19 -0.27
CA ALA A 19 25.42 -40.16 -0.96
C ALA A 19 23.96 -40.63 -1.12
N LEU A 20 23.09 -40.29 -0.17
CA LEU A 20 21.65 -40.24 -0.41
C LEU A 20 21.35 -38.91 -1.10
N LEU A 21 21.36 -38.97 -2.44
CA LEU A 21 20.77 -37.98 -3.34
C LEU A 21 19.28 -37.89 -3.03
N ALA A 22 18.92 -37.08 -2.04
CA ALA A 22 17.55 -36.64 -1.88
C ALA A 22 17.23 -35.74 -3.09
N LEU A 23 16.60 -36.32 -4.10
CA LEU A 23 15.85 -35.60 -5.11
C LEU A 23 14.80 -34.75 -4.37
N SER A 24 15.20 -33.54 -4.00
CA SER A 24 14.27 -32.50 -3.61
C SER A 24 13.42 -32.26 -4.85
N LEU A 25 12.18 -32.74 -4.77
CA LEU A 25 11.11 -32.40 -5.69
C LEU A 25 11.00 -30.86 -5.67
N PHE A 26 11.67 -30.23 -6.63
CA PHE A 26 11.45 -28.85 -7.00
C PHE A 26 10.00 -28.76 -7.43
N HIS A 27 9.12 -28.46 -6.47
CA HIS A 27 7.76 -28.09 -6.77
C HIS A 27 7.86 -26.87 -7.69
N PRO A 28 7.32 -26.93 -8.93
CA PRO A 28 7.32 -25.78 -9.81
C PRO A 28 6.64 -24.67 -9.04
N PHE A 29 7.40 -23.61 -8.76
CA PHE A 29 6.91 -22.40 -8.14
C PHE A 29 5.66 -22.00 -8.91
N SER A 30 4.51 -22.10 -8.24
CA SER A 30 3.22 -21.92 -8.89
C SER A 30 3.25 -20.58 -9.62
N ALA A 31 3.11 -20.65 -10.94
CA ALA A 31 3.32 -19.52 -11.80
C ALA A 31 2.20 -18.51 -11.50
N GLN A 32 2.50 -17.50 -10.67
CA GLN A 32 1.57 -16.43 -10.30
C GLN A 32 0.91 -15.89 -11.58
N ALA A 33 -0.41 -15.73 -11.54
CA ALA A 33 -1.15 -15.13 -12.65
C ALA A 33 -0.57 -13.72 -12.88
N ALA A 34 0.11 -13.53 -14.01
CA ALA A 34 0.75 -12.28 -14.36
C ALA A 34 -0.31 -11.39 -14.99
N TRP A 35 -1.08 -10.71 -14.15
CA TRP A 35 -1.95 -9.64 -14.61
C TRP A 35 -1.09 -8.51 -15.14
N ASN A 36 -1.31 -8.15 -16.41
CA ASN A 36 -0.66 -7.01 -17.04
C ASN A 36 -1.65 -5.89 -17.24
N PHE A 37 -1.20 -4.67 -17.01
CA PHE A 37 -1.96 -3.48 -17.36
C PHE A 37 -2.05 -3.37 -18.89
N ASP A 38 -3.28 -3.24 -19.41
CA ASP A 38 -3.55 -3.10 -20.84
C ASP A 38 -3.75 -1.63 -21.21
N ARG A 39 -4.72 -0.97 -20.57
CA ARG A 39 -5.08 0.41 -20.89
C ARG A 39 -5.89 1.09 -19.79
N LEU A 40 -5.94 2.42 -19.88
CA LEU A 40 -6.84 3.27 -19.13
C LEU A 40 -8.14 3.48 -19.91
N ASN A 41 -9.29 3.37 -19.25
CA ASN A 41 -10.60 3.70 -19.80
C ASN A 41 -11.34 4.63 -18.83
N GLY A 42 -11.19 5.95 -19.00
CA GLY A 42 -11.75 6.94 -18.08
C GLY A 42 -11.13 6.82 -16.68
N THR A 43 -11.93 6.46 -15.68
CA THR A 43 -11.50 6.21 -14.30
C THR A 43 -11.27 4.73 -13.99
N SER A 44 -11.26 3.88 -15.02
CA SER A 44 -11.05 2.45 -14.89
C SER A 44 -9.71 2.00 -15.47
N LEU A 45 -9.05 1.08 -14.77
CA LEU A 45 -7.83 0.41 -15.22
C LEU A 45 -8.21 -0.96 -15.77
N VAL A 46 -7.80 -1.26 -17.01
CA VAL A 46 -8.07 -2.54 -17.66
C VAL A 46 -6.82 -3.40 -17.61
N PHE A 47 -6.99 -4.64 -17.15
CA PHE A 47 -5.92 -5.63 -17.02
C PHE A 47 -6.23 -6.86 -17.88
N LYS A 48 -5.18 -7.55 -18.30
CA LYS A 48 -5.24 -8.82 -19.02
C LYS A 48 -4.33 -9.83 -18.33
N ASP A 49 -4.85 -11.03 -18.11
CA ASP A 49 -4.06 -12.18 -17.69
C ASP A 49 -3.43 -12.83 -18.93
N GLU A 50 -2.10 -12.88 -18.97
CA GLU A 50 -1.36 -13.47 -20.08
C GLU A 50 -1.66 -14.95 -20.31
N LYS A 51 -1.95 -15.70 -19.25
CA LYS A 51 -2.11 -17.16 -19.35
C LYS A 51 -3.51 -17.55 -19.78
N SER A 52 -4.51 -16.92 -19.18
CA SER A 52 -5.91 -17.26 -19.44
C SER A 52 -6.53 -16.42 -20.56
N GLY A 53 -5.91 -15.30 -20.94
CA GLY A 53 -6.50 -14.31 -21.84
C GLY A 53 -7.68 -13.55 -21.23
N LYS A 54 -8.00 -13.78 -19.95
CA LYS A 54 -9.08 -13.09 -19.24
C LYS A 54 -8.74 -11.61 -19.11
N SER A 55 -9.76 -10.75 -19.22
CA SER A 55 -9.62 -9.33 -18.94
C SER A 55 -10.48 -8.94 -17.74
N GLU A 56 -9.93 -8.08 -16.88
CA GLU A 56 -10.61 -7.51 -15.73
C GLU A 56 -10.54 -5.99 -15.79
N THR A 57 -11.57 -5.33 -15.27
CA THR A 57 -11.65 -3.86 -15.24
C THR A 57 -11.84 -3.40 -13.81
N LEU A 58 -10.83 -2.71 -13.29
CA LEU A 58 -10.87 -2.10 -11.96
C LEU A 58 -11.43 -0.68 -12.04
N LYS A 59 -12.57 -0.44 -11.39
CA LYS A 59 -13.10 0.92 -11.17
C LYS A 59 -12.41 1.51 -9.94
N THR A 60 -11.72 2.64 -10.11
CA THR A 60 -10.82 3.17 -9.07
C THR A 60 -11.41 4.29 -8.21
N ASP A 61 -12.57 4.83 -8.58
CA ASP A 61 -13.22 6.01 -7.99
C ASP A 61 -12.35 7.28 -7.88
N VAL A 62 -11.12 7.27 -8.42
CA VAL A 62 -10.21 8.42 -8.44
C VAL A 62 -10.29 9.19 -9.75
N GLY A 63 -10.10 10.50 -9.67
CA GLY A 63 -9.93 11.35 -10.84
C GLY A 63 -8.60 11.07 -11.52
N THR A 64 -8.64 10.72 -12.81
CA THR A 64 -7.48 10.45 -13.68
C THR A 64 -6.46 9.49 -13.04
N PRO A 65 -6.80 8.19 -12.89
CA PRO A 65 -5.85 7.22 -12.34
C PRO A 65 -4.68 7.02 -13.30
N ASN A 66 -3.48 6.90 -12.74
CA ASN A 66 -2.26 6.58 -13.45
C ASN A 66 -1.68 5.30 -12.85
N PHE A 67 -1.58 4.25 -13.66
CA PHE A 67 -1.08 2.95 -13.24
C PHE A 67 0.41 3.01 -12.88
N VAL A 68 0.79 2.32 -11.80
CA VAL A 68 2.19 2.22 -11.35
C VAL A 68 2.69 0.78 -11.47
N ALA A 69 2.03 -0.17 -10.82
CA ALA A 69 2.48 -1.56 -10.78
C ALA A 69 1.35 -2.55 -10.44
N VAL A 70 1.57 -3.83 -10.71
CA VAL A 70 0.79 -4.94 -10.14
C VAL A 70 1.60 -5.59 -9.05
N LEU A 71 0.99 -5.81 -7.89
CA LEU A 71 1.54 -6.56 -6.76
C LEU A 71 0.64 -7.77 -6.51
N SER A 72 1.21 -8.92 -6.20
CA SER A 72 0.45 -10.14 -5.93
C SER A 72 0.74 -10.66 -4.53
N ASP A 73 -0.30 -11.15 -3.86
CA ASP A 73 -0.13 -11.92 -2.64
C ASP A 73 0.72 -13.17 -2.95
N PRO A 74 1.87 -13.38 -2.28
CA PRO A 74 2.71 -14.53 -2.53
C PRO A 74 2.04 -15.87 -2.27
N GLU A 75 1.01 -15.92 -1.42
CA GLU A 75 0.34 -17.16 -1.02
C GLU A 75 -0.87 -17.49 -1.90
N SER A 76 -1.83 -16.57 -2.04
CA SER A 76 -3.02 -16.81 -2.85
C SER A 76 -2.87 -16.44 -4.33
N GLY A 77 -1.85 -15.66 -4.70
CA GLY A 77 -1.71 -15.09 -6.03
C GLY A 77 -2.73 -13.98 -6.34
N THR A 78 -3.48 -13.50 -5.35
CA THR A 78 -4.45 -12.40 -5.51
C THR A 78 -3.71 -11.14 -5.94
N ALA A 79 -4.10 -10.57 -7.08
CA ALA A 79 -3.43 -9.43 -7.68
C ALA A 79 -4.08 -8.10 -7.30
N TYR A 80 -3.24 -7.11 -7.02
CA TYR A 80 -3.57 -5.76 -6.65
C TYR A 80 -2.91 -4.78 -7.61
N ALA A 81 -3.65 -3.75 -8.01
CA ALA A 81 -3.13 -2.62 -8.75
C ALA A 81 -2.65 -1.54 -7.77
N LEU A 82 -1.40 -1.13 -7.92
CA LEU A 82 -0.86 0.10 -7.38
C LEU A 82 -1.01 1.20 -8.44
N PHE A 83 -1.68 2.29 -8.09
CA PHE A 83 -1.89 3.43 -8.98
C PHE A 83 -1.90 4.74 -8.20
N GLU A 84 -1.65 5.85 -8.88
CA GLU A 84 -1.79 7.20 -8.32
C GLU A 84 -3.00 7.90 -8.93
N GLY A 85 -3.63 8.81 -8.18
CA GLY A 85 -4.78 9.56 -8.66
C GLY A 85 -5.24 10.62 -7.70
N LYS A 86 -6.20 11.44 -8.12
CA LYS A 86 -6.84 12.44 -7.25
C LYS A 86 -8.01 11.81 -6.51
N ALA A 87 -8.03 11.91 -5.19
CA ALA A 87 -9.14 11.42 -4.37
C ALA A 87 -10.47 12.14 -4.66
N CYS A 88 -10.44 13.33 -5.26
CA CYS A 88 -11.65 14.02 -5.70
C CYS A 88 -11.50 14.67 -7.09
N PRO A 89 -12.56 14.76 -7.91
CA PRO A 89 -12.46 15.30 -9.28
C PRO A 89 -12.00 16.76 -9.35
N LYS A 90 -12.37 17.56 -8.34
CA LYS A 90 -12.07 19.00 -8.26
C LYS A 90 -10.81 19.30 -7.43
N CYS A 91 -10.10 18.27 -6.98
CA CYS A 91 -8.92 18.44 -6.14
C CYS A 91 -7.72 18.95 -6.96
N ASP A 92 -6.89 19.78 -6.33
CA ASP A 92 -5.59 20.17 -6.88
C ASP A 92 -4.70 18.92 -7.10
N VAL A 93 -3.78 18.99 -8.06
CA VAL A 93 -2.73 17.99 -8.32
C VAL A 93 -1.85 17.75 -7.08
N ALA A 94 -1.74 18.75 -6.20
CA ALA A 94 -1.08 18.59 -4.90
C ALA A 94 -1.72 17.48 -4.02
N ASN A 95 -3.00 17.15 -4.27
CA ASN A 95 -3.77 16.13 -3.56
C ASN A 95 -3.76 14.75 -4.26
N THR A 96 -2.77 14.48 -5.11
CA THR A 96 -2.54 13.13 -5.62
C THR A 96 -2.10 12.21 -4.47
N SER A 97 -2.76 11.06 -4.37
CA SER A 97 -2.43 9.97 -3.43
C SER A 97 -2.10 8.69 -4.20
N LEU A 98 -1.47 7.75 -3.52
CA LEU A 98 -1.24 6.40 -4.03
C LEU A 98 -2.32 5.47 -3.47
N PHE A 99 -2.76 4.52 -4.28
CA PHE A 99 -3.82 3.58 -3.94
C PHE A 99 -3.37 2.17 -4.28
N LEU A 100 -3.64 1.21 -3.39
CA LEU A 100 -3.49 -0.22 -3.63
C LEU A 100 -4.87 -0.87 -3.51
N GLN A 101 -5.33 -1.51 -4.59
CA GLN A 101 -6.66 -2.12 -4.65
C GLN A 101 -6.62 -3.41 -5.45
N ARG A 102 -7.43 -4.40 -5.06
CA ARG A 102 -7.55 -5.66 -5.80
C ARG A 102 -8.04 -5.40 -7.23
N ILE A 103 -7.45 -6.11 -8.20
CA ILE A 103 -7.82 -5.96 -9.62
C ILE A 103 -9.27 -6.44 -9.88
N ASP A 104 -9.76 -7.41 -9.12
CA ASP A 104 -11.15 -7.89 -9.20
C ASP A 104 -12.19 -6.91 -8.59
N GLY A 105 -11.74 -5.75 -8.10
CA GLY A 105 -12.59 -4.72 -7.52
C GLY A 105 -13.17 -5.05 -6.16
N LYS A 106 -12.81 -6.20 -5.56
CA LYS A 106 -13.28 -6.56 -4.21
C LYS A 106 -12.50 -5.79 -3.15
N GLY A 107 -13.18 -5.43 -2.07
CA GLY A 107 -12.59 -4.68 -0.97
C GLY A 107 -12.40 -3.19 -1.26
N LYS A 108 -11.95 -2.45 -0.26
CA LYS A 108 -11.68 -1.02 -0.37
C LYS A 108 -10.23 -0.79 -0.81
N ALA A 109 -9.99 0.27 -1.58
CA ALA A 109 -8.63 0.71 -1.87
C ALA A 109 -7.95 1.21 -0.58
N THR A 110 -6.73 0.76 -0.34
CA THR A 110 -5.87 1.32 0.71
C THR A 110 -5.14 2.52 0.13
N SER A 111 -5.26 3.68 0.78
CA SER A 111 -4.63 4.93 0.33
C SER A 111 -3.36 5.22 1.13
N PHE A 112 -2.32 5.67 0.44
CA PHE A 112 -1.03 6.04 1.03
C PHE A 112 -0.69 7.50 0.76
N VAL A 113 0.04 8.10 1.68
CA VAL A 113 0.63 9.44 1.51
C VAL A 113 1.69 9.37 0.41
N TYR A 114 1.57 10.24 -0.59
CA TYR A 114 2.56 10.34 -1.66
C TYR A 114 3.96 10.69 -1.11
N PRO A 115 5.05 10.02 -1.55
CA PRO A 115 6.39 10.28 -1.04
C PRO A 115 6.88 11.70 -1.35
N GLY A 116 7.93 12.13 -0.65
CA GLY A 116 8.56 13.43 -0.81
C GLY A 116 8.55 14.24 0.48
N ARG A 117 8.34 15.56 0.38
CA ARG A 117 8.45 16.48 1.51
C ARG A 117 7.20 17.33 1.62
N ILE A 118 6.72 17.53 2.85
CA ILE A 118 5.62 18.45 3.14
C ILE A 118 6.14 19.50 4.11
N THR A 119 6.02 20.78 3.74
CA THR A 119 6.42 21.91 4.58
C THR A 119 5.20 22.74 5.00
N ASP A 120 5.23 23.25 6.23
CA ASP A 120 4.27 24.26 6.71
C ASP A 120 4.68 25.61 6.09
N PRO A 121 3.84 26.22 5.23
CA PRO A 121 4.19 27.48 4.58
C PRO A 121 4.27 28.66 5.55
N LYS A 122 3.62 28.60 6.73
CA LYS A 122 3.65 29.67 7.73
C LYS A 122 4.95 29.67 8.53
N LYS A 123 5.40 28.48 8.94
CA LYS A 123 6.60 28.29 9.77
C LYS A 123 7.86 28.01 8.96
N ASN A 124 7.70 27.77 7.65
CA ASN A 124 8.74 27.21 6.78
C ASN A 124 9.41 25.97 7.39
N ALA A 125 8.62 25.14 8.09
CA ALA A 125 9.09 23.99 8.84
C ALA A 125 8.72 22.69 8.12
N LEU A 126 9.61 21.69 8.14
CA LEU A 126 9.30 20.36 7.63
C LEU A 126 8.25 19.69 8.53
N VAL A 127 7.15 19.25 7.95
CA VAL A 127 6.07 18.52 8.65
C VAL A 127 6.17 17.04 8.38
N TYR A 128 6.47 16.66 7.14
CA TYR A 128 6.60 15.27 6.72
C TYR A 128 7.73 15.12 5.70
N GLU A 129 8.47 14.02 5.79
CA GLU A 129 9.42 13.55 4.79
C GLU A 129 9.25 12.04 4.64
N GLY A 130 9.02 11.58 3.41
CA GLY A 130 8.75 10.18 3.14
C GLY A 130 9.41 9.68 1.86
N ARG A 131 9.82 8.42 1.85
CA ARG A 131 10.25 7.68 0.66
C ARG A 131 9.45 6.40 0.60
N LEU A 132 8.93 6.06 -0.57
CA LEU A 132 8.03 4.92 -0.74
C LEU A 132 8.56 4.02 -1.84
N PHE A 133 8.52 2.72 -1.56
CA PHE A 133 9.06 1.68 -2.39
C PHE A 133 8.03 0.57 -2.60
N TYR A 134 8.08 -0.13 -3.73
CA TYR A 134 7.23 -1.30 -3.99
C TYR A 134 8.01 -2.48 -4.57
N GLY A 135 7.52 -3.70 -4.32
CA GLY A 135 8.16 -4.96 -4.71
C GLY A 135 8.77 -5.69 -3.51
N HIS A 136 9.92 -6.36 -3.70
CA HIS A 136 10.65 -7.04 -2.64
C HIS A 136 11.62 -6.06 -1.97
N CYS A 137 11.10 -5.21 -1.09
CA CYS A 137 11.82 -4.05 -0.54
C CYS A 137 12.42 -4.25 0.86
N LEU A 138 12.16 -5.40 1.48
CA LEU A 138 12.77 -5.84 2.74
C LEU A 138 12.93 -7.37 2.69
N PRO A 139 13.96 -7.96 3.34
CA PRO A 139 14.17 -9.41 3.33
C PRO A 139 12.99 -10.22 3.88
N SER A 140 12.24 -9.66 4.83
CA SER A 140 11.07 -10.29 5.43
C SER A 140 9.78 -10.10 4.64
N VAL A 141 9.76 -9.21 3.65
CA VAL A 141 8.56 -8.80 2.89
C VAL A 141 8.72 -9.32 1.47
N LYS A 142 7.94 -10.34 1.09
CA LYS A 142 8.08 -10.98 -0.24
C LYS A 142 7.66 -10.04 -1.37
N ALA A 143 6.53 -9.38 -1.22
CA ALA A 143 6.02 -8.38 -2.16
C ALA A 143 5.11 -7.41 -1.41
N GLY A 144 5.35 -6.11 -1.55
CA GLY A 144 4.49 -5.11 -0.91
C GLY A 144 4.97 -3.69 -1.14
N ILE A 145 4.41 -2.77 -0.36
CA ILE A 145 4.80 -1.38 -0.29
C ILE A 145 5.54 -1.15 1.03
N VAL A 146 6.66 -0.43 0.97
CA VAL A 146 7.44 -0.03 2.14
C VAL A 146 7.62 1.48 2.10
N ALA A 147 7.12 2.18 3.10
CA ALA A 147 7.25 3.63 3.22
C ALA A 147 8.09 3.99 4.44
N HIS A 148 9.29 4.51 4.20
CA HIS A 148 10.14 5.12 5.22
C HIS A 148 9.71 6.56 5.41
N GLN A 149 9.23 6.90 6.60
CA GLN A 149 8.66 8.21 6.86
C GLN A 149 9.18 8.87 8.14
N ARG A 150 9.14 10.19 8.12
CA ARG A 150 9.52 11.06 9.22
C ARG A 150 8.47 12.16 9.32
N GLU A 151 7.75 12.18 10.42
CA GLU A 151 6.64 13.11 10.65
C GLU A 151 6.87 13.92 11.92
N VAL A 152 6.43 15.17 11.94
CA VAL A 152 6.38 15.99 13.15
C VAL A 152 5.09 15.70 13.89
N VAL A 153 5.21 15.03 15.03
CA VAL A 153 4.08 14.65 15.90
C VAL A 153 4.00 15.64 17.06
N ASP A 154 3.11 16.62 16.95
CA ASP A 154 2.78 17.64 17.97
C ASP A 154 3.93 17.97 18.95
N ARG A 155 3.72 17.73 20.25
CA ARG A 155 4.67 18.03 21.33
C ARG A 155 5.85 17.06 21.41
N ARG A 156 5.80 15.95 20.67
CA ARG A 156 6.82 14.87 20.70
C ARG A 156 7.97 15.13 19.72
N GLY A 157 7.80 16.09 18.81
CA GLY A 157 8.78 16.42 17.80
C GLY A 157 8.77 15.45 16.63
N SER A 158 9.93 15.27 15.98
CA SER A 158 10.03 14.44 14.78
C SER A 158 10.14 12.95 15.13
N GLN A 159 9.19 12.15 14.66
CA GLN A 159 9.15 10.71 14.79
C GLN A 159 9.46 10.03 13.46
N LYS A 160 10.31 9.00 13.48
CA LYS A 160 10.57 8.14 12.32
C LYS A 160 9.70 6.90 12.42
N SER A 161 9.22 6.40 11.29
CA SER A 161 8.53 5.12 11.22
C SER A 161 8.69 4.48 9.84
N VAL A 162 8.39 3.19 9.75
CA VAL A 162 8.28 2.46 8.48
C VAL A 162 6.93 1.81 8.41
N LEU A 163 6.12 2.18 7.42
CA LEU A 163 4.88 1.48 7.08
C LEU A 163 5.19 0.37 6.08
N ILE A 164 4.70 -0.82 6.36
CA ILE A 164 4.74 -1.99 5.47
C ILE A 164 3.29 -2.32 5.11
N ALA A 165 3.01 -2.47 3.83
CA ALA A 165 1.69 -2.88 3.33
C ALA A 165 1.84 -4.04 2.34
N GLU A 166 1.37 -5.22 2.73
CA GLU A 166 1.49 -6.46 1.96
C GLU A 166 0.13 -6.88 1.38
N PRO A 167 0.04 -7.25 0.09
CA PRO A 167 -1.17 -7.83 -0.47
C PRO A 167 -1.55 -9.13 0.24
N GLY A 168 -2.76 -9.21 0.78
CA GLY A 168 -3.32 -10.43 1.35
C GLY A 168 -4.40 -11.07 0.46
N PRO A 169 -4.96 -12.22 0.86
CA PRO A 169 -5.99 -12.93 0.09
C PRO A 169 -7.30 -12.16 0.00
N GLN A 170 -7.60 -11.32 0.99
CA GLN A 170 -8.84 -10.56 1.07
C GLN A 170 -8.62 -9.05 1.13
N TYR A 171 -7.64 -8.61 1.92
CA TYR A 171 -7.32 -7.21 2.18
C TYR A 171 -5.80 -7.00 2.24
N VAL A 172 -5.37 -5.74 2.25
CA VAL A 172 -3.97 -5.35 2.44
C VAL A 172 -3.62 -5.45 3.93
N TYR A 173 -2.55 -6.16 4.26
CA TYR A 173 -2.02 -6.21 5.63
C TYR A 173 -1.10 -5.03 5.86
N GLU A 174 -1.46 -4.13 6.78
CA GLU A 174 -0.69 -2.93 7.10
C GLU A 174 -0.03 -3.05 8.48
N VAL A 175 1.26 -2.76 8.55
CA VAL A 175 2.04 -2.73 9.80
C VAL A 175 2.87 -1.46 9.85
N LEU A 176 2.65 -0.66 10.89
CA LEU A 176 3.47 0.52 11.18
C LEU A 176 4.54 0.17 12.22
N LEU A 177 5.80 0.30 11.83
CA LEU A 177 6.96 0.09 12.69
C LEU A 177 7.49 1.43 13.20
N GLU A 178 7.28 1.69 14.48
CA GLU A 178 7.87 2.85 15.17
C GLU A 178 9.13 2.47 15.96
N ASN A 179 9.27 1.18 16.29
CA ASN A 179 10.40 0.60 17.01
C ASN A 179 11.08 -0.45 16.14
N ARG A 180 12.41 -0.62 16.30
CA ARG A 180 13.22 -1.56 15.49
C ARG A 180 13.03 -1.37 13.99
N ILE A 181 13.07 -0.11 13.56
CA ILE A 181 12.81 0.32 12.19
C ILE A 181 13.88 -0.26 11.24
N PRO A 182 13.50 -0.92 10.13
CA PRO A 182 14.45 -1.34 9.11
C PRO A 182 15.28 -0.18 8.58
N ASN A 183 16.56 -0.42 8.29
CA ASN A 183 17.42 0.64 7.76
C ASN A 183 17.08 0.93 6.29
N LEU A 184 16.84 2.21 5.97
CA LEU A 184 16.63 2.68 4.59
C LEU A 184 17.73 2.21 3.63
N LYS A 185 18.99 2.12 4.07
CA LYS A 185 20.10 1.63 3.25
C LYS A 185 19.82 0.23 2.68
N THR A 186 19.26 -0.66 3.49
CA THR A 186 18.91 -2.03 3.06
C THR A 186 17.90 -2.02 1.92
N THR A 187 16.86 -1.19 2.03
CA THR A 187 15.86 -1.02 0.95
C THR A 187 16.50 -0.45 -0.31
N LEU A 188 17.40 0.54 -0.18
CA LEU A 188 18.10 1.12 -1.34
C LEU A 188 19.03 0.14 -2.03
N ASP A 189 19.66 -0.76 -1.28
CA ASP A 189 20.50 -1.80 -1.88
C ASP A 189 19.64 -2.81 -2.67
N LEU A 190 18.41 -3.12 -2.23
CA LEU A 190 17.43 -3.91 -3.01
C LEU A 190 16.92 -3.17 -4.26
N VAL A 191 16.80 -1.84 -4.20
CA VAL A 191 16.50 -1.02 -5.39
C VAL A 191 17.62 -1.12 -6.42
N LYS A 192 18.88 -1.02 -6.01
CA LYS A 192 20.04 -1.20 -6.92
C LYS A 192 20.08 -2.58 -7.56
N GLN A 193 19.62 -3.60 -6.83
CA GLN A 193 19.51 -4.98 -7.32
C GLN A 193 18.27 -5.21 -8.20
N LYS A 194 17.43 -4.19 -8.42
CA LYS A 194 16.18 -4.25 -9.19
C LYS A 194 15.13 -5.21 -8.60
N SER A 195 15.26 -5.58 -7.32
CA SER A 195 14.24 -6.38 -6.60
C SER A 195 13.11 -5.51 -6.03
N CYS A 196 13.35 -4.21 -5.94
CA CYS A 196 12.47 -3.20 -5.40
C CYS A 196 12.53 -1.96 -6.29
N VAL A 197 11.47 -1.15 -6.32
CA VAL A 197 11.42 0.09 -7.09
C VAL A 197 11.00 1.24 -6.19
N GLU A 198 11.68 2.37 -6.30
CA GLU A 198 11.32 3.60 -5.58
C GLU A 198 10.33 4.44 -6.39
N ILE A 199 9.28 4.94 -5.72
CA ILE A 199 8.38 5.94 -6.29
C ILE A 199 8.98 7.33 -6.06
N ALA A 200 9.14 8.11 -7.13
CA ALA A 200 9.69 9.45 -7.06
C ALA A 200 8.87 10.36 -6.14
N GLY A 201 9.55 11.02 -5.19
CA GLY A 201 8.91 11.94 -4.25
C GLY A 201 8.57 13.31 -4.85
N ARG A 202 7.60 14.01 -4.25
CA ARG A 202 7.20 15.38 -4.59
C ARG A 202 7.30 16.30 -3.38
N SER A 203 7.78 17.53 -3.57
CA SER A 203 7.74 18.58 -2.54
C SER A 203 6.41 19.31 -2.59
N ARG A 204 5.74 19.43 -1.43
CA ARG A 204 4.42 20.04 -1.29
C ARG A 204 4.42 20.98 -0.08
N SER A 205 3.58 22.01 -0.13
CA SER A 205 3.24 22.80 1.07
C SER A 205 1.92 22.27 1.63
N VAL A 206 1.78 22.18 2.96
CA VAL A 206 0.46 21.93 3.58
C VAL A 206 -0.51 23.00 3.06
N LEU A 207 -1.63 22.58 2.50
CA LEU A 207 -2.64 23.51 2.00
C LEU A 207 -3.05 24.45 3.13
N LYS A 208 -3.10 25.76 2.83
CA LYS A 208 -3.33 26.85 3.80
C LYS A 208 -4.65 26.76 4.57
N LYS A 209 -5.56 25.85 4.23
CA LYS A 209 -6.79 25.64 4.99
C LYS A 209 -6.42 24.79 6.20
N PRO A 210 -6.26 25.37 7.41
CA PRO A 210 -6.21 24.54 8.61
C PRO A 210 -7.43 23.62 8.56
N LEU A 211 -7.28 22.36 8.97
CA LEU A 211 -8.47 21.63 9.40
C LEU A 211 -9.12 22.54 10.43
N ASP A 212 -10.33 23.01 10.11
CA ASP A 212 -11.11 23.79 11.04
C ASP A 212 -11.53 22.80 12.14
N LEU A 213 -10.66 22.64 13.12
CA LEU A 213 -10.87 21.82 14.30
C LEU A 213 -11.71 22.58 15.33
N THR A 214 -12.26 23.75 14.99
CA THR A 214 -13.34 24.29 15.81
C THR A 214 -14.48 23.29 15.72
N PRO A 215 -14.90 22.68 16.85
CA PRO A 215 -16.13 21.92 16.84
C PRO A 215 -17.19 22.89 16.33
N ARG A 216 -17.91 22.51 15.27
CA ARG A 216 -19.09 23.25 14.84
C ARG A 216 -20.06 23.24 16.00
N LYS A 217 -19.98 24.30 16.81
CA LYS A 217 -20.89 24.55 17.92
C LYS A 217 -22.20 24.98 17.25
N GLY A 218 -23.16 24.06 17.15
CA GLY A 218 -24.42 24.23 16.41
C GLY A 218 -24.71 23.13 15.39
N LEU A 219 -24.31 21.88 15.66
CA LEU A 219 -24.83 20.67 14.98
C LEU A 219 -25.61 19.80 15.97
N ASP A 220 -26.04 20.42 17.07
CA ASP A 220 -27.23 20.03 17.81
C ASP A 220 -28.36 20.88 17.17
N ASP A 221 -29.53 20.30 16.93
CA ASP A 221 -30.76 20.92 16.38
C ASP A 221 -31.05 20.70 14.88
N ASP A 222 -30.88 19.47 14.37
CA ASP A 222 -31.81 18.93 13.36
C ASP A 222 -32.74 17.90 14.09
N GLU A 223 -33.41 18.36 15.15
CA GLU A 223 -34.64 17.75 15.67
C GLU A 223 -35.81 18.55 15.07
N GLU A 224 -36.36 18.12 13.93
CA GLU A 224 -37.65 18.51 13.33
C GLU A 224 -37.64 17.87 11.93
N ASP A 225 -38.17 16.67 11.71
CA ASP A 225 -39.57 16.47 11.32
C ASP A 225 -39.96 14.97 11.42
N GLU A 226 -40.28 14.50 12.62
CA GLU A 226 -41.14 13.33 12.79
C GLU A 226 -42.48 13.79 13.36
N GLU A 227 -43.41 14.23 12.51
CA GLU A 227 -44.84 14.04 12.75
C GLU A 227 -45.69 14.42 11.52
N ALA A 228 -46.80 13.70 11.35
CA ALA A 228 -47.88 13.90 10.39
C ALA A 228 -47.69 13.38 8.95
N ASN A 229 -47.66 12.05 8.80
CA ASN A 229 -48.32 11.43 7.65
C ASN A 229 -49.14 10.19 8.04
N GLU A 230 -50.09 10.40 8.96
CA GLU A 230 -51.16 9.46 9.26
C GLU A 230 -52.51 10.17 9.12
N LYS A 231 -53.00 10.32 7.87
CA LYS A 231 -54.43 10.43 7.49
C LYS A 231 -54.60 10.77 6.00
N ALA A 232 -54.71 9.74 5.15
CA ALA A 232 -55.51 9.79 3.92
C ALA A 232 -55.78 8.38 3.36
N ALA A 233 -56.18 7.45 4.22
CA ALA A 233 -56.89 6.24 3.79
C ALA A 233 -58.40 6.48 3.94
N ALA A 234 -59.01 7.21 3.00
CA ALA A 234 -60.47 7.22 2.80
C ALA A 234 -60.83 8.01 1.53
N SER A 235 -60.87 7.34 0.38
CA SER A 235 -61.93 7.52 -0.63
C SER A 235 -61.61 6.66 -1.86
N ALA A 236 -62.14 5.45 -1.85
CA ALA A 236 -62.38 4.70 -3.08
C ALA A 236 -63.63 5.30 -3.76
N PRO A 237 -63.58 5.71 -5.04
CA PRO A 237 -64.78 5.88 -5.81
C PRO A 237 -65.23 4.51 -6.34
N ALA A 238 -66.40 4.07 -5.85
CA ALA A 238 -67.24 3.15 -6.58
C ALA A 238 -67.80 3.90 -7.79
N ASN A 239 -67.64 3.35 -9.00
CA ASN A 239 -68.53 3.61 -10.11
C ASN A 239 -68.61 2.37 -11.00
N THR A 240 -69.72 1.68 -10.84
CA THR A 240 -70.38 0.82 -11.82
C THR A 240 -71.59 1.58 -12.34
N ASP A 241 -71.70 1.62 -13.66
CA ASP A 241 -72.84 1.98 -14.53
C ASP A 241 -73.34 3.44 -14.59
#